data_AF-A0A1F4NC01-F1
#
_entry.id   AF-A0A1F4NC01-F1
#
_cell.length_a   1.000
_cell.length_b   1.000
_cell.length_c   1.000
_cell.angle_alpha   90.00
_cell.angle_beta   90.00
_cell.angle_gamma   90.00
#
_symmetry.space_group_name_H-M   'P 1'
#
loop_
_entity.id
_entity.type
_entity.pdbx_description
1 polymer ?
#
loop_
_entity_poly.entity_id
_entity_poly.type
_entity_poly.pdbx_seq_one_letter_code
_entity_poly.pdbx_strand_id
1 'polypeptide(L)'
;MKFTIFFKNSFYLFAVFAIFLTFLTLAGWLNQGVIAAWVGLLLAWFNFLIGAAILAWGAGKTDRDFYGAFFSGMILRFILIFVLLWFLITNLQLNSLILAGSLLISYFGFLFLEIWLIHKHSVTRSSNR
;
A
#
# COMPACT_ATOMS: atom_id res chain seq x y z
N MET A 1 -14.41 -2.52 -11.83
CA MET A 1 -14.10 -1.72 -10.63
C MET A 1 -13.41 -0.41 -11.02
N LYS A 2 -13.80 0.75 -10.45
CA LYS A 2 -13.21 2.05 -10.84
C LYS A 2 -11.98 2.37 -9.98
N PHE A 3 -10.87 2.75 -10.59
CA PHE A 3 -9.64 3.18 -9.90
C PHE A 3 -9.88 4.33 -8.92
N THR A 4 -10.81 5.24 -9.24
CA THR A 4 -11.19 6.36 -8.38
C THR A 4 -11.69 5.93 -7.00
N ILE A 5 -12.33 4.76 -6.89
CA ILE A 5 -12.77 4.21 -5.61
C ILE A 5 -11.56 3.77 -4.78
N PHE A 6 -10.58 3.11 -5.39
CA PHE A 6 -9.34 2.74 -4.71
C PHE A 6 -8.59 3.96 -4.21
N PHE A 7 -8.37 4.94 -5.10
CA PHE A 7 -7.62 6.14 -4.78
C PHE A 7 -8.26 6.91 -3.63
N LYS A 8 -9.59 7.11 -3.66
CA LYS A 8 -10.30 7.82 -2.59
C LYS A 8 -10.14 7.13 -1.23
N ASN A 9 -10.37 5.81 -1.17
CA ASN A 9 -10.27 5.08 0.11
C ASN A 9 -8.83 5.00 0.62
N SER A 10 -7.85 4.79 -0.28
CA SER A 10 -6.45 4.74 0.12
C SER A 10 -5.92 6.09 0.53
N PHE A 11 -6.39 7.18 -0.07
CA PHE A 11 -6.04 8.52 0.34
C PHE A 11 -6.55 8.83 1.76
N TYR A 12 -7.76 8.41 2.13
CA TYR A 12 -8.23 8.56 3.52
C TYR A 12 -7.37 7.77 4.50
N LEU A 13 -7.03 6.51 4.18
CA LEU A 13 -6.17 5.72 5.04
C LEU A 13 -4.76 6.30 5.14
N PHE A 14 -4.21 6.78 4.02
CA PHE A 14 -2.96 7.52 3.99
C PHE A 14 -3.01 8.75 4.90
N ALA A 15 -4.07 9.55 4.81
CA ALA A 15 -4.25 10.73 5.65
C ALA A 15 -4.33 10.38 7.14
N VAL A 16 -5.02 9.30 7.51
CA VAL A 16 -5.07 8.80 8.89
C VAL A 16 -3.68 8.43 9.39
N PHE A 17 -2.91 7.65 8.61
CA PHE A 17 -1.54 7.32 8.99
C PHE A 17 -0.61 8.53 9.03
N ALA A 18 -0.76 9.47 8.10
CA ALA A 18 0.00 10.72 8.06
C ALA A 18 -0.26 11.56 9.31
N ILE A 19 -1.52 11.74 9.71
CA ILE A 19 -1.90 12.45 10.94
C ILE A 19 -1.33 11.75 12.17
N PHE A 20 -1.47 10.42 12.24
CA PHE A 20 -0.91 9.65 13.34
C PHE A 20 0.61 9.79 13.42
N LEU A 21 1.30 9.75 12.28
CA LEU A 21 2.74 9.92 12.20
C LEU A 21 3.16 11.33 12.65
N THR A 22 2.46 12.36 12.20
CA THR A 22 2.68 13.74 12.66
C THR A 22 2.51 13.85 14.18
N PHE A 23 1.48 13.22 14.75
CA PHE A 23 1.28 13.22 16.20
C PHE A 23 2.46 12.56 16.94
N LEU A 24 2.94 11.40 16.47
CA LEU A 24 4.10 10.74 17.06
C LEU A 24 5.38 11.58 16.97
N THR A 25 5.57 12.32 15.86
CA THR A 25 6.67 13.27 15.72
C THR A 25 6.54 14.42 16.71
N LEU A 26 5.36 15.05 16.83
CA LEU A 26 5.13 16.16 17.75
C LEU A 26 5.23 15.76 19.22
N ALA A 27 4.83 14.53 19.56
CA ALA A 27 4.96 13.98 20.91
C ALA A 27 6.41 13.60 21.26
N GLY A 28 7.35 13.68 20.32
CA GLY A 28 8.75 13.35 20.51
C GLY A 28 9.09 11.86 20.44
N TRP A 29 8.12 11.00 20.10
CA TRP A 29 8.32 9.54 20.00
C TRP A 29 9.12 9.16 18.75
N LEU A 30 9.14 10.05 17.75
CA LEU A 30 9.79 9.84 16.45
C LEU A 30 10.91 10.86 16.19
N ASN A 31 11.60 11.34 17.24
CA ASN A 31 12.64 12.37 17.12
C ASN A 31 13.82 11.97 16.23
N GLN A 32 14.10 10.68 16.11
CA GLN A 32 15.06 10.15 15.14
C GLN A 32 14.27 9.39 14.06
N GLY A 33 14.64 9.56 12.78
CA GLY A 33 14.04 8.78 11.69
C GLY A 33 12.65 9.26 11.21
N VAL A 34 12.25 10.50 11.49
CA VAL A 34 11.02 11.11 10.91
C VAL A 34 10.93 10.87 9.40
N ILE A 35 12.02 11.17 8.68
CA ILE A 35 12.10 10.99 7.22
C ILE A 35 11.90 9.52 6.85
N ALA A 36 12.56 8.61 7.57
CA ALA A 36 12.43 7.17 7.34
C ALA A 36 10.98 6.70 7.51
N ALA A 37 10.27 7.24 8.51
CA ALA A 37 8.87 6.89 8.75
C ALA A 37 7.92 7.39 7.65
N TRP A 38 8.12 8.63 7.19
CA TRP A 38 7.37 9.18 6.05
C TRP A 38 7.64 8.42 4.75
N VAL A 39 8.90 8.07 4.50
CA VAL A 39 9.28 7.26 3.33
C VAL A 39 8.61 5.89 3.40
N GLY A 40 8.58 5.22 4.56
CA GLY A 40 7.88 3.95 4.72
C GLY A 40 6.39 4.04 4.40
N LEU A 41 5.71 5.08 4.92
CA LEU A 41 4.29 5.34 4.61
C LEU A 41 4.07 5.59 3.11
N LEU A 42 4.91 6.41 2.47
CA LEU A 42 4.82 6.71 1.04
C LEU A 42 5.04 5.44 0.20
N LEU A 43 6.05 4.64 0.51
CA LEU A 43 6.30 3.37 -0.18
C LEU A 43 5.09 2.43 -0.09
N ALA A 44 4.50 2.29 1.10
CA ALA A 44 3.31 1.46 1.28
C ALA A 44 2.12 1.95 0.44
N TRP A 45 1.91 3.27 0.41
CA TRP A 45 0.82 3.87 -0.35
C TRP A 45 1.03 3.72 -1.85
N PHE A 46 2.23 4.00 -2.38
CA PHE A 46 2.55 3.79 -3.79
C PHE A 46 2.41 2.31 -4.19
N ASN A 47 2.87 1.40 -3.34
CA ASN A 47 2.70 -0.03 -3.53
C ASN A 47 1.21 -0.42 -3.66
N PHE A 48 0.34 0.15 -2.82
CA PHE A 48 -1.10 -0.03 -2.94
C PHE A 48 -1.64 0.55 -4.24
N LEU A 49 -1.23 1.75 -4.64
CA LEU A 49 -1.69 2.40 -5.87
C LEU A 49 -1.38 1.57 -7.13
N ILE A 50 -0.20 0.94 -7.17
CA ILE A 50 0.16 -0.01 -8.24
C ILE A 50 -0.83 -1.20 -8.23
N GLY A 51 -1.14 -1.75 -7.06
CA GLY A 51 -2.14 -2.82 -6.92
C GLY A 51 -3.53 -2.41 -7.40
N ALA A 52 -3.98 -1.23 -6.97
CA ALA A 52 -5.24 -0.66 -7.39
C ALA A 52 -5.31 -0.46 -8.91
N ALA A 53 -4.22 -0.06 -9.56
CA ALA A 53 -4.15 0.07 -11.00
C ALA A 53 -4.28 -1.31 -11.69
N ILE A 54 -3.56 -2.33 -11.20
CA ILE A 54 -3.64 -3.70 -11.70
C ILE A 54 -5.06 -4.26 -11.54
N LEU A 55 -5.68 -4.07 -10.38
CA LEU A 55 -7.05 -4.52 -10.10
C LEU A 55 -8.09 -3.78 -10.96
N ALA A 56 -7.95 -2.47 -11.13
CA ALA A 56 -8.84 -1.67 -11.96
C ALA A 56 -8.77 -2.11 -13.43
N TRP A 57 -7.55 -2.35 -13.94
CA TRP A 57 -7.33 -2.87 -15.29
C TRP A 57 -7.85 -4.31 -15.45
N GLY A 58 -7.59 -5.16 -14.47
CA GLY A 58 -7.99 -6.57 -14.50
C GLY A 58 -9.51 -6.78 -14.35
N ALA A 59 -10.24 -5.83 -13.78
CA ALA A 59 -11.67 -6.01 -13.44
C ALA A 59 -12.60 -6.28 -14.64
N GLY A 60 -12.16 -5.97 -15.87
CA GLY A 60 -12.90 -6.27 -17.10
C GLY A 60 -12.51 -7.60 -17.77
N LYS A 61 -11.55 -8.35 -17.21
CA LYS A 61 -11.00 -9.56 -17.82
C LYS A 61 -11.68 -10.84 -17.29
N THR A 62 -11.30 -11.98 -17.87
CA THR A 62 -11.70 -13.30 -17.36
C THR A 62 -11.15 -13.51 -15.96
N ASP A 63 -11.78 -14.37 -15.15
CA ASP A 63 -11.34 -14.60 -13.77
C ASP A 63 -9.91 -15.16 -13.71
N ARG A 64 -9.54 -16.03 -14.66
CA ARG A 64 -8.16 -16.54 -14.80
C ARG A 64 -7.16 -15.41 -15.02
N ASP A 65 -7.44 -14.51 -15.96
CA ASP A 65 -6.55 -13.39 -16.27
C ASP A 65 -6.49 -12.37 -15.13
N PHE A 66 -7.61 -12.14 -14.45
CA PHE A 66 -7.69 -11.27 -13.28
C PHE A 66 -6.81 -11.79 -12.14
N TYR A 67 -6.97 -13.05 -11.74
CA TYR A 67 -6.17 -13.65 -10.68
C TYR A 67 -4.69 -13.74 -11.08
N GLY A 68 -4.40 -14.09 -12.34
CA GLY A 68 -3.04 -14.09 -12.86
C GLY A 68 -2.37 -12.73 -12.70
N ALA A 69 -3.03 -11.64 -13.12
CA ALA A 69 -2.54 -10.28 -12.98
C ALA A 69 -2.41 -9.84 -11.51
N PHE A 70 -3.36 -10.22 -10.65
CA PHE A 70 -3.33 -9.92 -9.22
C PHE A 70 -2.12 -10.55 -8.50
N PHE A 71 -1.90 -11.86 -8.67
CA PHE A 71 -0.81 -12.57 -8.00
C PHE A 71 0.57 -12.18 -8.54
N SER A 72 0.72 -12.09 -9.87
CA SER A 72 1.97 -11.60 -10.47
C SER A 72 2.27 -10.16 -10.06
N GLY A 73 1.24 -9.31 -10.03
CA GLY A 73 1.32 -7.95 -9.53
C GLY A 73 1.75 -7.86 -8.07
N MET A 74 1.27 -8.77 -7.20
CA MET A 74 1.73 -8.86 -5.81
C MET A 74 3.22 -9.22 -5.72
N ILE A 75 3.67 -10.23 -6.47
CA ILE A 75 5.08 -10.65 -6.46
C ILE A 75 5.99 -9.53 -6.95
N LEU A 76 5.64 -8.88 -8.07
CA LEU A 76 6.43 -7.78 -8.63
C LEU A 76 6.54 -6.61 -7.64
N ARG A 77 5.42 -6.23 -7.04
CA ARG A 77 5.34 -5.18 -6.02
C ARG A 77 6.17 -5.52 -4.77
N PHE A 78 6.13 -6.77 -4.33
CA PHE A 78 6.94 -7.25 -3.22
C PHE A 78 8.44 -7.12 -3.54
N ILE A 79 8.88 -7.61 -4.70
CA ILE A 79 10.28 -7.48 -5.14
C ILE A 79 10.69 -6.00 -5.21
N LEU A 80 9.84 -5.13 -5.76
CA LEU A 80 10.09 -3.71 -5.85
C LEU A 80 10.30 -3.07 -4.47
N ILE A 81 9.46 -3.40 -3.49
CA ILE A 81 9.65 -2.94 -2.11
C ILE A 81 11.01 -3.37 -1.57
N PHE A 82 11.42 -4.63 -1.77
CA PHE A 82 12.71 -5.12 -1.28
C PHE A 82 13.89 -4.39 -1.91
N VAL A 83 13.86 -4.18 -3.23
CA VAL A 83 14.91 -3.43 -3.94
C VAL A 83 14.97 -1.99 -3.44
N LEU A 84 13.83 -1.33 -3.27
CA LEU A 84 13.77 0.04 -2.75
C LEU A 84 14.26 0.11 -1.30
N LEU A 85 13.86 -0.81 -0.43
CA LEU A 85 14.36 -0.88 0.94
C LEU A 85 15.87 -1.03 0.99
N TRP A 86 16.42 -1.96 0.19
CA TRP A 86 17.87 -2.15 0.11
C TRP A 86 18.58 -0.87 -0.35
N PHE A 87 18.05 -0.20 -1.37
CA PHE A 87 18.60 1.05 -1.87
C PHE A 87 18.55 2.17 -0.82
N LEU A 88 17.41 2.35 -0.15
CA LEU A 88 17.18 3.38 0.87
C LEU A 88 18.05 3.19 2.11
N ILE A 89 18.25 1.95 2.54
CA ILE A 89 19.09 1.64 3.72
C ILE A 89 20.57 1.78 3.37
N THR A 90 20.99 1.25 2.22
CA THR A 90 22.42 1.19 1.87
C THR A 90 22.96 2.53 1.38
N ASN A 91 22.20 3.25 0.54
CA ASN A 91 22.69 4.47 -0.12
C ASN A 91 22.27 5.74 0.63
N LEU A 92 21.05 5.77 1.18
CA LEU A 92 20.54 6.95 1.90
C LEU A 92 20.66 6.84 3.42
N GLN A 93 21.15 5.70 3.92
CA GLN A 93 21.41 5.47 5.35
C GLN A 93 20.19 5.79 6.24
N LEU A 94 18.98 5.57 5.71
CA LEU A 94 17.76 5.78 6.47
C LEU A 94 17.71 4.81 7.65
N ASN A 95 17.15 5.27 8.78
CA ASN A 95 16.97 4.44 9.96
C ASN A 95 16.14 3.20 9.60
N SER A 96 16.81 2.04 9.54
CA SER A 96 16.25 0.80 9.01
C SER A 96 15.07 0.29 9.84
N LEU A 97 15.15 0.40 11.17
CA LEU A 97 14.10 -0.05 12.08
C LEU A 97 12.82 0.78 11.89
N ILE A 98 12.95 2.11 11.84
CA ILE A 98 11.81 3.02 11.69
C ILE A 98 11.21 2.94 10.29
N LEU A 99 12.05 2.84 9.27
CA LEU A 99 11.61 2.61 7.89
C LEU A 99 10.81 1.31 7.79
N ALA A 100 11.36 0.19 8.29
CA ALA A 100 10.70 -1.10 8.26
C ALA A 100 9.40 -1.10 9.08
N GLY A 101 9.41 -0.54 10.29
CA GLY A 101 8.24 -0.49 11.16
C GLY A 101 7.08 0.31 10.55
N SER A 102 7.37 1.54 10.08
CA SER A 102 6.36 2.38 9.42
C SER A 102 5.82 1.75 8.14
N LEU A 103 6.71 1.17 7.31
CA LEU A 103 6.33 0.45 6.10
C LEU A 103 5.42 -0.73 6.42
N LEU A 104 5.77 -1.59 7.39
CA LEU A 104 4.96 -2.78 7.71
C LEU A 104 3.57 -2.41 8.23
N ILE A 105 3.49 -1.46 9.17
CA ILE A 105 2.20 -1.01 9.73
C ILE A 105 1.29 -0.47 8.62
N SER A 106 1.82 0.44 7.80
CA SER A 106 1.05 1.04 6.70
C SER A 106 0.73 0.02 5.60
N TYR A 107 1.67 -0.85 5.25
CA TYR A 107 1.49 -1.93 4.27
C TYR A 107 0.34 -2.87 4.66
N PHE A 108 0.29 -3.34 5.91
CA PHE A 108 -0.83 -4.18 6.36
C PHE A 108 -2.17 -3.44 6.35
N GLY A 109 -2.19 -2.15 6.71
CA GLY A 109 -3.38 -1.33 6.60
C GLY A 109 -3.89 -1.24 5.15
N PHE A 110 -2.99 -0.98 4.20
CA PHE A 110 -3.35 -0.94 2.79
C PHE A 110 -3.74 -2.30 2.22
N LEU A 111 -3.10 -3.38 2.67
CA LEU A 111 -3.44 -4.74 2.27
C LEU A 111 -4.85 -5.13 2.75
N PHE A 112 -5.20 -4.76 3.99
CA PHE A 112 -6.56 -4.93 4.50
C PHE A 112 -7.59 -4.18 3.63
N LEU A 113 -7.29 -2.93 3.27
CA LEU A 113 -8.13 -2.14 2.37
C LEU A 113 -8.27 -2.79 0.99
N GLU A 114 -7.17 -3.32 0.43
CA GLU A 114 -7.15 -4.00 -0.87
C GLU A 114 -8.09 -5.22 -0.86
N ILE A 115 -7.97 -6.08 0.16
CA ILE A 115 -8.82 -7.27 0.34
C ILE A 115 -10.28 -6.87 0.51
N TRP A 116 -10.57 -5.87 1.34
CA TRP A 116 -11.94 -5.40 1.57
C TRP A 116 -12.60 -4.88 0.29
N LEU A 117 -11.87 -4.12 -0.54
CA LEU A 117 -12.39 -3.61 -1.81
C LEU A 117 -12.65 -4.74 -2.82
N ILE A 118 -11.75 -5.73 -2.90
CA ILE A 118 -11.94 -6.92 -3.75
C ILE A 118 -13.18 -7.70 -3.30
N HIS A 119 -13.34 -7.93 -2.00
CA HIS A 119 -14.50 -8.62 -1.44
C HIS A 119 -15.82 -7.89 -1.75
N LYS A 120 -15.87 -6.57 -1.57
CA LYS A 120 -17.06 -5.77 -1.90
C LYS A 120 -17.43 -5.89 -3.39
N HIS A 121 -16.43 -5.92 -4.27
CA HIS A 121 -16.64 -6.09 -5.69
C HIS A 121 -17.13 -7.49 -6.07
N SER A 122 -16.61 -8.54 -5.44
CA SER A 122 -17.03 -9.93 -5.74
C SER A 122 -18.48 -10.17 -5.34
N VAL A 123 -18.92 -9.68 -4.17
CA VAL A 123 -20.32 -9.77 -3.72
C VAL A 123 -21.27 -9.07 -4.70
N THR A 124 -20.91 -7.87 -5.16
CA THR A 124 -21.73 -7.10 -6.12
C THR A 124 -21.84 -7.80 -7.48
N ARG A 125 -20.77 -8.46 -7.93
CA ARG A 125 -20.76 -9.21 -9.19
C ARG A 125 -21.61 -10.48 -9.10
N SER A 126 -21.65 -11.12 -7.93
CA SER A 126 -22.46 -12.32 -7.69
C SER A 126 -23.95 -12.04 -7.62
N SER A 127 -24.40 -10.87 -7.11
CA SER A 127 -25.83 -10.57 -7.03
C SER A 127 -26.45 -10.12 -8.36
N ASN A 128 -25.62 -9.79 -9.36
CA ASN A 128 -26.04 -9.38 -10.70
C ASN A 128 -26.01 -10.53 -11.71
N ARG A 129 -25.73 -11.76 -11.28
CA ARG A 129 -25.89 -12.99 -12.05
C ARG A 129 -27.10 -13.75 -11.51
#